data_AF-A0A139MHH4-F1
#
_entry.id   AF-A0A139MHH4-F1
#
_cell.length_a   1.000
_cell.length_b   1.000
_cell.length_c   1.000
_cell.angle_alpha   90.00
_cell.angle_beta   90.00
_cell.angle_gamma   90.00
#
_symmetry.space_group_name_H-M   'P 1'
#
loop_
_entity.id
_entity.type
_entity.pdbx_description
1 polymer ?
#
loop_
_entity_poly.entity_id
_entity_poly.type
_entity_poly.pdbx_seq_one_letter_code
_entity_poly.pdbx_strand_id
1 'polypeptide(L)'
;MKKRWTEDEDDYLKYFVFSGDSTLKDAAELLGRTPGAVSARLTALRKIDRSVQYLNRRWTEKEDDYLRDNYLKYDAKILAKNLGRTVESVKSRKTQLKLSLVRHITKHKEIIIALANKGYYRKEIAQFLNIDEKSLANFLRLNKIHCDYVPMNERTKDLKKVITNDSKNRKRKNQ
;
A
#
# COMPACT_ATOMS: atom_id res chain seq x y z
N MET A 1 7.56 22.51 38.30
CA MET A 1 8.17 23.42 37.30
C MET A 1 8.46 22.62 36.02
N LYS A 2 8.33 23.21 34.82
CA LYS A 2 8.72 22.51 33.57
C LYS A 2 10.26 22.42 33.51
N LYS A 3 10.81 21.20 33.47
CA LYS A 3 12.25 20.96 33.25
C LYS A 3 12.67 21.66 31.93
N ARG A 4 13.69 22.50 31.98
CA ARG A 4 14.22 23.16 30.76
C ARG A 4 14.99 22.13 29.92
N TRP A 5 15.03 22.34 28.62
CA TRP A 5 15.88 21.56 27.71
C TRP A 5 17.31 22.06 27.82
N THR A 6 18.28 21.15 27.98
CA THR A 6 19.71 21.47 27.92
C THR A 6 20.23 21.27 26.51
N GLU A 7 21.42 21.82 26.23
CA GLU A 7 22.10 21.67 24.94
C GLU A 7 22.45 20.20 24.68
N ASP A 8 22.96 19.47 25.68
CA ASP A 8 23.24 18.04 25.58
C ASP A 8 22.00 17.21 25.21
N GLU A 9 20.83 17.55 25.77
CA GLU A 9 19.57 16.86 25.46
C GLU A 9 19.14 17.16 24.01
N ASP A 10 19.41 18.35 23.50
CA ASP A 10 19.11 18.71 22.11
C ASP A 10 20.06 18.00 21.14
N ASP A 11 21.36 17.95 21.45
CA ASP A 11 22.35 17.27 20.61
C ASP A 11 22.16 15.77 20.59
N TYR A 12 21.81 15.17 21.74
CA TYR A 12 21.35 13.80 21.79
C TYR A 12 20.15 13.59 20.87
N LEU A 13 19.13 14.45 20.92
CA LEU A 13 17.94 14.31 20.07
C LEU A 13 18.26 14.46 18.58
N LYS A 14 19.17 15.37 18.19
CA LYS A 14 19.63 15.52 16.81
C LYS A 14 20.32 14.25 16.33
N TYR A 15 21.23 13.69 17.14
CA TYR A 15 21.91 12.44 16.83
C TYR A 15 20.94 11.25 16.77
N PHE A 16 20.05 11.15 17.75
CA PHE A 16 19.09 10.05 17.91
C PHE A 16 18.20 9.88 16.68
N VAL A 17 17.78 10.98 16.06
CA VAL A 17 16.97 11.00 14.83
C VAL A 17 17.65 10.26 13.66
N PHE A 18 18.99 10.24 13.61
CA PHE A 18 19.75 9.55 12.55
C PHE A 18 19.88 8.04 12.78
N SER A 19 19.77 7.58 14.02
CA SER A 19 20.07 6.18 14.40
C SER A 19 19.12 5.14 13.77
N GLY A 20 17.93 5.55 13.29
CA GLY A 20 17.03 4.73 12.47
C GLY A 20 16.32 3.57 13.20
N ASP A 21 16.92 3.04 14.27
CA ASP A 21 16.46 1.85 15.01
C ASP A 21 15.80 2.19 16.35
N SER A 22 15.75 3.46 16.71
CA SER A 22 15.28 3.91 18.02
C SER A 22 13.92 4.62 17.95
N THR A 23 13.06 4.38 18.94
CA THR A 23 11.70 4.94 19.03
C THR A 23 11.66 6.19 19.90
N LEU A 24 10.63 7.03 19.75
CA LEU A 24 10.40 8.16 20.67
C LEU A 24 10.35 7.74 22.15
N LYS A 25 9.96 6.49 22.42
CA LYS A 25 9.89 5.95 23.78
C LYS A 25 11.29 5.77 24.36
N ASP A 26 12.23 5.28 23.57
CA ASP A 26 13.61 5.04 24.02
C ASP A 26 14.32 6.36 24.33
N ALA A 27 14.14 7.38 23.49
CA ALA A 27 14.62 8.73 23.80
C ALA A 27 13.93 9.34 25.03
N ALA A 28 12.63 9.11 25.20
CA ALA A 28 11.88 9.60 26.35
C ALA A 28 12.38 8.97 27.65
N GLU A 29 12.62 7.65 27.65
CA GLU A 29 13.15 6.90 28.78
C GLU A 29 14.55 7.35 29.16
N LEU A 30 15.47 7.47 28.18
CA LEU A 30 16.84 7.95 28.43
C LEU A 30 16.86 9.38 29.01
N LEU A 31 16.01 10.26 28.51
CA LEU A 31 15.96 11.66 28.92
C LEU A 31 15.14 11.90 30.20
N GLY A 32 14.46 10.86 30.73
CA GLY A 32 13.53 10.98 31.83
C GLY A 32 12.36 11.94 31.51
N ARG A 33 11.85 11.89 30.28
CA ARG A 33 10.77 12.75 29.77
C ARG A 33 9.63 11.94 29.19
N THR A 34 8.53 12.61 28.86
CA THR A 34 7.41 11.95 28.15
C THR A 34 7.68 11.93 26.64
N PRO A 35 7.19 10.91 25.91
CA PRO A 35 7.30 10.87 24.44
C PRO A 35 6.72 12.11 23.75
N GLY A 36 5.65 12.67 24.32
CA GLY A 36 5.04 13.92 23.84
C GLY A 36 5.97 15.14 23.99
N ALA A 37 6.70 15.23 25.11
CA ALA A 37 7.67 16.31 25.31
C ALA A 37 8.85 16.20 24.34
N VAL A 38 9.36 15.00 24.10
CA VAL A 38 10.42 14.73 23.13
C VAL A 38 9.97 15.11 21.71
N SER A 39 8.76 14.68 21.31
CA SER A 39 8.18 15.02 20.02
C SER A 39 8.01 16.52 19.82
N ALA A 40 7.52 17.22 20.84
CA ALA A 40 7.38 18.67 20.83
C ALA A 40 8.73 19.38 20.70
N ARG A 41 9.76 18.89 21.39
CA ARG A 41 11.11 19.47 21.30
C ARG A 41 11.74 19.26 19.92
N LEU A 42 11.70 18.05 19.38
CA LEU A 42 12.18 17.77 18.03
C LEU A 42 11.50 18.67 17.00
N THR A 43 10.20 18.91 17.16
CA THR A 43 9.45 19.85 16.30
C THR A 43 9.97 21.29 16.43
N ALA A 44 10.34 21.73 17.63
CA ALA A 44 10.93 23.04 17.86
C ALA A 44 12.35 23.15 17.26
N LEU A 45 13.20 22.14 17.46
CA LEU A 45 14.56 22.09 16.91
C LEU A 45 14.56 22.18 15.39
N ARG A 46 13.60 21.53 14.72
CA ARG A 46 13.42 21.62 13.26
C ARG A 46 13.15 23.01 12.71
N LYS A 47 12.56 23.89 13.52
CA LYS A 47 12.30 25.27 13.12
C LYS A 47 13.58 26.11 13.16
N ILE A 48 14.54 25.72 14.00
CA ILE A 48 15.82 26.40 14.19
C ILE A 48 16.84 25.86 13.18
N ASP A 49 16.95 24.53 13.09
CA ASP A 49 17.85 23.83 12.19
C ASP A 49 17.07 22.84 11.32
N ARG A 50 17.03 23.13 10.01
CA ARG A 50 16.32 22.30 9.02
C ARG A 50 17.03 20.95 8.76
N SER A 51 18.28 20.79 9.18
CA SER A 51 19.01 19.53 9.07
C SER A 51 18.48 18.45 10.02
N VAL A 52 17.78 18.86 11.09
CA VAL A 52 17.15 17.95 12.06
C VAL A 52 16.03 17.18 11.37
N GLN A 53 16.30 15.94 10.98
CA GLN A 53 15.34 15.15 10.20
C GLN A 53 14.11 14.72 11.03
N TYR A 54 13.12 14.14 10.36
CA TYR A 54 12.06 13.39 11.03
C TYR A 54 12.66 12.15 11.68
N LEU A 55 12.16 11.75 12.86
CA LEU A 55 12.39 10.39 13.37
C LEU A 55 11.78 9.43 12.35
N ASN A 56 12.59 9.02 11.39
CA ASN A 56 12.19 8.15 10.30
C ASN A 56 12.15 6.73 10.86
N ARG A 57 11.08 6.42 11.62
CA ARG A 57 10.77 5.04 11.97
C ARG A 57 10.59 4.28 10.66
N ARG A 58 11.59 3.47 10.30
CA ARG A 58 11.59 2.69 9.06
C ARG A 58 10.39 1.76 9.04
N TRP A 59 9.83 1.52 7.85
CA TRP A 59 8.78 0.52 7.67
C TRP A 59 9.41 -0.85 7.80
N THR A 60 8.87 -1.67 8.69
CA THR A 60 9.28 -3.07 8.82
C THR A 60 8.48 -3.95 7.86
N GLU A 61 9.01 -5.13 7.51
CA GLU A 61 8.29 -6.09 6.67
C GLU A 61 6.94 -6.50 7.28
N LYS A 62 6.88 -6.70 8.61
CA LYS A 62 5.64 -7.00 9.34
C LYS A 62 4.57 -5.92 9.16
N GLU A 63 4.97 -4.64 9.15
CA GLU A 63 4.04 -3.54 8.91
C GLU A 63 3.57 -3.49 7.45
N ASP A 64 4.46 -3.79 6.49
CA ASP A 64 4.09 -3.88 5.08
C ASP A 64 3.15 -5.07 4.83
N ASP A 65 3.38 -6.22 5.45
CA ASP A 65 2.48 -7.39 5.38
C ASP A 65 1.13 -7.08 5.99
N TYR A 66 1.11 -6.44 7.17
CA TYR A 66 -0.12 -5.97 7.77
C TYR A 66 -0.91 -5.04 6.82
N LEU A 67 -0.22 -4.12 6.13
CA LEU A 67 -0.86 -3.29 5.11
C LEU A 67 -1.41 -4.14 3.95
N ARG A 68 -0.65 -5.09 3.40
CA ARG A 68 -1.10 -5.96 2.30
C ARG A 68 -2.36 -6.77 2.67
N ASP A 69 -2.45 -7.21 3.91
CA ASP A 69 -3.57 -8.06 4.36
C ASP A 69 -4.83 -7.27 4.73
N ASN A 70 -4.65 -6.00 5.13
CA ASN A 70 -5.72 -5.21 5.76
C ASN A 70 -6.11 -3.94 4.99
N TYR A 71 -5.36 -3.52 3.97
CA TYR A 71 -5.62 -2.24 3.27
C TYR A 71 -7.00 -2.12 2.61
N LEU A 72 -7.69 -3.24 2.43
CA LEU A 72 -9.03 -3.37 1.87
C LEU A 72 -10.12 -3.44 2.94
N LYS A 73 -9.78 -4.01 4.11
CA LYS A 73 -10.71 -4.20 5.22
C LYS A 73 -10.90 -2.92 6.02
N TYR A 74 -9.81 -2.14 6.16
CA TYR A 74 -9.77 -0.96 7.00
C TYR A 74 -9.41 0.30 6.19
N ASP A 75 -9.97 1.43 6.62
CA ASP A 75 -9.59 2.73 6.08
C ASP A 75 -8.19 3.14 6.57
N ALA A 76 -7.63 4.18 5.97
CA ALA A 76 -6.29 4.65 6.34
C ALA A 76 -6.20 5.13 7.79
N LYS A 77 -7.31 5.53 8.42
CA LYS A 77 -7.36 6.04 9.80
C LYS A 77 -7.22 4.89 10.79
N ILE A 78 -7.95 3.79 10.57
CA ILE A 78 -7.87 2.57 11.37
C ILE A 78 -6.50 1.92 11.21
N LEU A 79 -6.00 1.80 9.98
CA LEU A 79 -4.66 1.25 9.72
C LEU A 79 -3.57 2.06 10.44
N ALA A 80 -3.66 3.39 10.40
CA ALA A 80 -2.74 4.28 11.08
C ALA A 80 -2.77 4.08 12.60
N LYS A 81 -3.96 3.98 13.18
CA LYS A 81 -4.14 3.69 14.61
C LYS A 81 -3.48 2.36 14.99
N ASN A 82 -3.72 1.30 14.21
CA ASN A 82 -3.22 -0.05 14.50
C ASN A 82 -1.70 -0.17 14.33
N LEU A 83 -1.11 0.58 13.40
CA LEU A 83 0.34 0.61 13.16
C LEU A 83 1.09 1.61 14.06
N GLY A 84 0.36 2.43 14.84
CA GLY A 84 0.95 3.54 15.59
C GLY A 84 1.66 4.56 14.69
N ARG A 85 1.12 4.81 13.48
CA ARG A 85 1.66 5.74 12.49
C ARG A 85 0.66 6.84 12.17
N THR A 86 1.10 7.89 11.48
CA THR A 86 0.19 8.92 10.99
C THR A 86 -0.59 8.41 9.76
N VAL A 87 -1.80 8.94 9.57
CA VAL A 87 -2.62 8.63 8.39
C VAL A 87 -1.87 8.92 7.09
N GLU A 88 -1.12 10.02 7.07
CA GLU A 88 -0.34 10.43 5.89
C GLU A 88 0.83 9.48 5.61
N SER A 89 1.52 9.02 6.65
CA SER A 89 2.58 7.99 6.51
C SER A 89 2.02 6.70 5.91
N VAL A 90 0.84 6.25 6.38
CA VAL A 90 0.16 5.07 5.83
C VAL A 90 -0.27 5.27 4.38
N LYS A 91 -0.86 6.42 4.03
CA LYS A 91 -1.24 6.72 2.64
C LYS A 91 -0.02 6.71 1.71
N SER A 92 1.05 7.39 2.10
CA SER A 92 2.30 7.44 1.36
C SER A 92 2.88 6.03 1.16
N ARG A 93 2.93 5.23 2.24
CA ARG A 93 3.40 3.84 2.14
C ARG A 93 2.51 2.96 1.27
N LYS A 94 1.18 3.09 1.37
CA LYS A 94 0.25 2.37 0.48
C LYS A 94 0.52 2.70 -0.99
N THR A 95 0.84 3.94 -1.31
CA THR A 95 1.22 4.35 -2.67
C THR A 95 2.56 3.73 -3.10
N GLN A 96 3.57 3.75 -2.22
CA GLN A 96 4.87 3.09 -2.48
C GLN A 96 4.72 1.58 -2.71
N LEU A 97 3.86 0.92 -1.92
CA LEU A 97 3.52 -0.50 -2.06
C LEU A 97 2.53 -0.77 -3.20
N LYS A 98 2.10 0.26 -3.94
CA LYS A 98 1.13 0.19 -5.06
C LYS A 98 -0.22 -0.43 -4.67
N LEU A 99 -0.64 -0.25 -3.40
CA LEU A 99 -1.91 -0.74 -2.86
C LEU A 99 -3.10 0.20 -3.14
N SER A 100 -2.85 1.42 -3.61
CA SER A 100 -3.88 2.44 -3.86
C SER A 100 -4.69 2.19 -5.14
N LEU A 101 -4.06 1.68 -6.21
CA LEU A 101 -4.70 1.43 -7.52
C LEU A 101 -5.66 0.22 -7.51
N VAL A 102 -5.54 -0.63 -6.50
CA VAL A 102 -6.15 -1.96 -6.50
C VAL A 102 -7.57 -1.94 -5.92
N ARG A 103 -7.97 -0.86 -5.23
CA ARG A 103 -9.19 -0.80 -4.41
C ARG A 103 -10.49 -1.05 -5.19
N HIS A 104 -10.63 -0.54 -6.41
CA HIS A 104 -11.83 -0.78 -7.23
C HIS A 104 -11.84 -2.22 -7.77
N ILE A 105 -10.68 -2.74 -8.16
CA ILE A 105 -10.52 -4.06 -8.78
C ILE A 105 -10.72 -5.17 -7.74
N THR A 106 -10.28 -4.98 -6.50
CA THR A 106 -10.46 -6.01 -5.47
C THR A 106 -11.92 -6.30 -5.13
N LYS A 107 -12.85 -5.36 -5.35
CA LYS A 107 -14.29 -5.65 -5.22
C LYS A 107 -14.72 -6.76 -6.18
N HIS A 108 -14.05 -6.88 -7.33
CA HIS A 108 -14.31 -7.91 -8.33
C HIS A 108 -13.37 -9.11 -8.18
N LYS A 109 -12.64 -9.27 -7.06
CA LYS A 109 -11.64 -10.33 -6.87
C LYS A 109 -12.17 -11.72 -7.19
N GLU A 110 -13.31 -12.08 -6.62
CA GLU A 110 -13.93 -13.40 -6.82
C GLU A 110 -14.31 -13.61 -8.29
N ILE A 111 -14.87 -12.58 -8.93
CA ILE A 111 -15.25 -12.61 -10.35
C ILE A 111 -14.01 -12.74 -11.24
N ILE A 112 -12.94 -12.01 -10.95
CA ILE A 112 -11.67 -12.06 -11.69
C ILE A 112 -11.07 -13.47 -11.60
N ILE A 113 -11.03 -14.06 -10.40
CA ILE A 113 -10.52 -15.43 -10.21
C ILE A 113 -11.39 -16.43 -11.00
N ALA A 114 -12.71 -16.32 -10.91
CA ALA A 114 -13.63 -17.20 -11.62
C ALA A 114 -13.48 -17.10 -13.14
N LEU A 115 -13.29 -15.89 -13.68
CA LEU A 115 -13.08 -15.68 -15.12
C LEU A 115 -11.70 -16.18 -15.57
N ALA A 116 -10.65 -15.93 -14.79
CA ALA A 116 -9.31 -16.44 -15.09
C ALA A 116 -9.28 -17.98 -15.11
N ASN A 117 -9.91 -18.64 -14.12
CA ASN A 117 -10.02 -20.10 -14.08
C ASN A 117 -10.86 -20.68 -15.22
N LYS A 118 -11.79 -19.90 -15.77
CA LYS A 118 -12.58 -20.27 -16.96
C LYS A 118 -11.82 -20.08 -18.28
N GLY A 119 -10.57 -19.62 -18.23
CA GLY A 119 -9.74 -19.41 -19.42
C GLY A 119 -10.04 -18.12 -20.17
N TYR A 120 -10.68 -17.13 -19.53
CA TYR A 120 -10.81 -15.79 -20.13
C TYR A 120 -9.45 -15.09 -20.15
N TYR A 121 -9.17 -14.41 -21.25
CA TYR A 121 -7.94 -13.64 -21.39
C TYR A 121 -8.04 -12.33 -20.61
N ARG A 122 -6.89 -11.81 -20.18
CA ARG A 122 -6.82 -10.57 -19.40
C ARG A 122 -7.59 -9.41 -20.02
N LYS A 123 -7.46 -9.22 -21.34
CA LYS A 123 -8.12 -8.14 -22.09
C LYS A 123 -9.64 -8.26 -22.05
N GLU A 124 -10.16 -9.49 -22.08
CA GLU A 124 -11.59 -9.77 -22.01
C GLU A 124 -12.13 -9.49 -20.61
N ILE A 125 -11.41 -9.92 -19.57
CA ILE A 125 -11.76 -9.64 -18.16
C ILE A 125 -11.76 -8.13 -17.90
N ALA A 126 -10.76 -7.42 -18.41
CA ALA A 126 -10.66 -5.96 -18.29
C ALA A 126 -11.86 -5.25 -18.92
N GLN A 127 -12.23 -5.64 -20.15
CA GLN A 127 -13.40 -5.09 -20.85
C GLN A 127 -14.71 -5.44 -20.14
N PHE A 128 -14.87 -6.68 -19.71
CA PHE A 128 -16.10 -7.16 -19.06
C PHE A 128 -16.38 -6.43 -17.75
N LEU A 129 -15.33 -6.15 -16.96
CA LEU A 129 -15.45 -5.44 -15.69
C LEU A 129 -15.32 -3.92 -15.83
N ASN A 130 -15.13 -3.41 -17.05
CA ASN A 130 -14.83 -2.02 -17.35
C ASN A 130 -13.70 -1.45 -16.47
N ILE A 131 -12.60 -2.21 -16.37
CA ILE A 131 -11.40 -1.85 -15.60
C ILE A 131 -10.20 -1.69 -16.53
N ASP A 132 -9.29 -0.80 -16.16
CA ASP A 132 -8.04 -0.62 -16.88
C ASP A 132 -7.19 -1.91 -16.84
N GLU A 133 -6.69 -2.32 -18.00
CA GLU A 133 -5.95 -3.58 -18.18
C GLU A 133 -4.64 -3.58 -17.38
N LYS A 134 -3.95 -2.44 -17.26
CA LYS A 134 -2.72 -2.31 -16.45
C LYS A 134 -3.01 -2.42 -14.95
N SER A 135 -4.16 -1.94 -14.53
CA SER A 135 -4.60 -2.05 -13.14
C SER A 135 -4.99 -3.49 -12.80
N LEU A 136 -5.68 -4.19 -13.72
CA LEU A 136 -5.94 -5.63 -13.61
C LEU A 136 -4.62 -6.42 -13.61
N ALA A 137 -3.65 -6.00 -14.42
CA ALA A 137 -2.33 -6.61 -14.45
C ALA A 137 -1.62 -6.62 -13.11
N ASN A 138 -1.59 -5.45 -12.47
CA ASN A 138 -1.01 -5.29 -11.16
C ASN A 138 -1.78 -6.09 -10.10
N PHE A 139 -3.12 -6.11 -10.16
CA PHE A 139 -3.94 -6.92 -9.26
C PHE A 139 -3.59 -8.42 -9.34
N LEU A 140 -3.55 -8.99 -10.55
CA LEU A 140 -3.21 -10.39 -10.78
C LEU A 140 -1.81 -10.73 -10.24
N ARG A 141 -0.82 -9.88 -10.54
CA ARG A 141 0.57 -10.04 -10.06
C ARG A 141 0.67 -9.98 -8.54
N LEU A 142 0.02 -9.00 -7.91
CA LEU A 142 0.03 -8.83 -6.45
C LEU A 142 -0.66 -9.99 -5.72
N ASN A 143 -1.73 -10.53 -6.30
CA ASN A 143 -2.47 -11.66 -5.73
C ASN A 143 -1.95 -13.02 -6.19
N LYS A 144 -0.87 -13.08 -7.00
CA LYS A 144 -0.30 -14.31 -7.56
C LYS A 144 -1.32 -15.15 -8.35
N ILE A 145 -2.20 -14.50 -9.09
CA ILE A 145 -3.23 -15.14 -9.94
C ILE A 145 -2.70 -15.23 -11.37
N HIS A 146 -2.68 -16.43 -11.94
CA HIS A 146 -2.34 -16.65 -13.34
C HIS A 146 -3.51 -16.34 -14.26
N CYS A 147 -3.25 -15.65 -15.37
CA CYS A 147 -4.25 -15.33 -16.39
C CYS A 147 -3.51 -15.03 -17.71
N ASP A 148 -3.93 -15.71 -18.77
CA ASP A 148 -3.28 -15.65 -20.07
C ASP A 148 -3.54 -14.36 -20.85
N TYR A 149 -2.62 -14.05 -21.76
CA TYR A 149 -2.79 -13.01 -22.76
C TYR A 149 -3.46 -13.59 -24.01
N VAL A 150 -4.26 -12.76 -24.70
CA VAL A 150 -4.79 -13.11 -26.02
C VAL A 150 -3.61 -13.46 -26.95
N PRO A 151 -3.61 -14.63 -27.59
CA PRO A 151 -2.60 -15.04 -28.56
C PRO A 151 -2.43 -14.01 -29.70
N MET A 152 -1.20 -13.82 -30.19
CA MET A 152 -0.89 -12.75 -31.15
C MET A 152 -1.73 -12.83 -32.45
N ASN A 153 -1.99 -14.05 -32.92
CA ASN A 153 -2.82 -14.37 -34.09
C ASN A 153 -4.31 -14.04 -33.91
N GLU A 154 -4.79 -13.89 -32.67
CA GLU A 154 -6.18 -13.55 -32.34
C GLU A 154 -6.38 -12.06 -32.06
N ARG A 155 -5.30 -11.28 -31.90
CA ARG A 155 -5.37 -9.84 -31.53
C ARG A 155 -5.90 -8.91 -32.62
N THR A 156 -5.78 -9.30 -33.89
CA THR A 156 -6.16 -8.48 -35.07
C THR A 156 -7.58 -8.75 -35.59
N LYS A 157 -8.25 -9.81 -35.10
CA LYS A 157 -9.66 -10.05 -35.42
C LYS A 157 -10.52 -9.20 -34.49
N ASP A 158 -11.29 -8.27 -35.05
CA ASP A 158 -12.20 -7.37 -34.31
C ASP A 158 -12.96 -8.09 -33.18
N LEU A 159 -12.61 -7.78 -31.93
CA LEU A 159 -13.22 -8.37 -30.72
C LEU A 159 -14.75 -8.20 -30.67
N LYS A 160 -15.33 -7.23 -31.42
CA LYS A 160 -16.78 -7.04 -31.55
C LYS A 160 -17.51 -8.23 -32.22
N LYS A 161 -16.83 -9.05 -33.04
CA LYS A 161 -17.43 -10.24 -33.69
C LYS A 161 -17.25 -11.53 -32.88
N VAL A 162 -16.28 -11.59 -31.97
CA VAL A 162 -15.98 -12.79 -31.18
C VAL A 162 -16.92 -12.92 -29.98
N ILE A 163 -17.25 -11.81 -29.30
CA ILE A 163 -18.14 -11.83 -28.12
C ILE A 163 -19.56 -12.31 -28.49
N THR A 164 -20.07 -11.98 -29.68
CA THR A 164 -21.40 -12.40 -30.14
C THR A 164 -21.45 -13.85 -30.64
N ASN A 165 -20.37 -14.36 -31.22
CA ASN A 165 -20.32 -15.72 -31.78
C ASN A 165 -19.82 -16.78 -30.79
N ASP A 166 -18.86 -16.46 -29.91
CA ASP A 166 -18.25 -17.44 -29.00
C ASP A 166 -19.09 -17.68 -27.73
N SER A 167 -19.91 -16.70 -27.32
CA SER A 167 -20.98 -16.87 -26.32
C SER A 167 -22.02 -17.92 -26.72
N LYS A 168 -22.24 -18.11 -28.02
CA LYS A 168 -23.16 -19.11 -28.59
C LYS A 168 -22.47 -20.46 -28.82
N ASN A 169 -21.19 -20.48 -29.19
CA ASN A 169 -20.46 -21.73 -29.47
C ASN A 169 -19.86 -22.41 -28.24
N ARG A 170 -19.40 -21.68 -27.21
CA ARG A 170 -18.88 -22.33 -25.98
C ARG A 170 -19.97 -22.81 -25.03
N LYS A 171 -21.19 -22.28 -25.12
CA LYS A 171 -22.39 -22.84 -24.45
C LYS A 171 -22.83 -24.20 -25.01
N ARG A 172 -22.47 -24.52 -26.27
CA ARG A 172 -22.83 -25.80 -26.92
C ARG A 172 -21.89 -26.97 -26.58
N LYS A 173 -20.72 -26.72 -25.98
CA LYS A 173 -19.78 -27.78 -25.57
C LYS A 173 -19.98 -28.27 -24.14
N ASN A 174 -20.90 -27.67 -23.38
CA ASN A 174 -21.21 -28.02 -22.00
C ASN A 174 -22.65 -28.56 -21.84
N GLN A 175 -23.22 -29.15 -22.89
CA GLN A 175 -24.43 -29.98 -22.84
C GLN A 175 -24.09 -31.39 -23.34
#